data_AF-A0A924YNJ9-F1
#
_entry.id   AF-A0A924YNJ9-F1
#
_cell.length_a   1.000
_cell.length_b   1.000
_cell.length_c   1.000
_cell.angle_alpha   90.00
_cell.angle_beta   90.00
_cell.angle_gamma   90.00
#
_symmetry.space_group_name_H-M   'P 1'
#
loop_
_entity.id
_entity.type
_entity.pdbx_description
1 polymer ?
#
loop_
_entity_poly.entity_id
_entity_poly.type
_entity_poly.pdbx_seq_one_letter_code
_entity_poly.pdbx_strand_id
1 'polypeptide(L)'
;MPLGFRAIALPDSNFPNEFLDAFGRPRRVITCECERSDTPSMTQALLMISGGLLNRKVSDGNGRIAKLVKANTPADQVVDELFLCSLSRRPTPEEKQAALAEIATASNPQEGYEDFLWTLLNTREFQFNH
;
A
#
# COMPACT_ATOMS: atom_id res chain seq x y z
N MET A 1 -4.90 -11.04 -8.78
CA MET A 1 -5.63 -12.20 -8.24
C MET A 1 -7.01 -12.19 -8.87
N PRO A 2 -7.48 -13.28 -9.48
CA PRO A 2 -8.83 -13.35 -10.03
C PRO A 2 -9.88 -13.17 -8.92
N LEU A 3 -11.00 -12.51 -9.26
CA LEU A 3 -12.14 -12.30 -8.35
C LEU A 3 -12.68 -13.67 -7.89
N GLY A 4 -12.91 -13.83 -6.59
CA GLY A 4 -13.45 -15.06 -5.99
C GLY A 4 -12.43 -15.99 -5.31
N PHE A 5 -11.13 -15.73 -5.44
CA PHE A 5 -10.09 -16.48 -4.70
C PHE A 5 -9.74 -15.80 -3.37
N ARG A 6 -9.58 -16.59 -2.31
CA ARG A 6 -9.04 -16.09 -1.02
C ARG A 6 -7.59 -15.65 -1.21
N ALA A 7 -7.15 -14.65 -0.44
CA ALA A 7 -5.77 -14.15 -0.50
C ALA A 7 -4.71 -15.25 -0.25
N ILE A 8 -5.07 -16.30 0.49
CA ILE A 8 -4.23 -17.48 0.77
C ILE A 8 -4.29 -18.58 -0.31
N ALA A 9 -5.27 -18.50 -1.21
CA ALA A 9 -5.52 -19.51 -2.24
C ALA A 9 -4.80 -19.09 -3.53
N LEU A 10 -3.49 -19.29 -3.56
CA LEU A 10 -2.71 -19.19 -4.79
C LEU A 10 -2.76 -20.53 -5.55
N PRO A 11 -3.20 -20.56 -6.82
CA PRO A 11 -3.13 -21.74 -7.65
C PRO A 11 -1.65 -21.99 -8.02
N ASP A 12 -0.96 -22.75 -7.17
CA ASP A 12 0.46 -23.12 -7.30
C ASP A 12 1.45 -21.93 -7.27
N SER A 13 2.72 -22.16 -6.92
CA SER A 13 3.76 -21.12 -6.89
C SER A 13 4.20 -20.68 -8.29
N ASN A 14 3.82 -21.41 -9.33
CA ASN A 14 4.32 -21.24 -10.70
C ASN A 14 3.56 -20.20 -11.56
N PHE A 15 2.71 -19.36 -10.96
CA PHE A 15 2.06 -18.27 -11.68
C PHE A 15 2.95 -17.00 -11.72
N PRO A 16 3.02 -16.27 -12.85
CA PRO A 16 3.89 -15.10 -12.97
C PRO A 16 3.41 -13.95 -12.07
N ASN A 17 4.25 -13.52 -11.13
CA ASN A 17 4.00 -12.35 -10.30
C ASN A 17 5.31 -11.69 -9.85
N GLU A 18 5.70 -10.67 -10.60
CA GLU A 18 6.95 -9.91 -10.41
C GLU A 18 7.08 -9.30 -9.01
N PHE A 19 5.96 -8.87 -8.40
CA PHE A 19 5.96 -8.34 -7.04
C PHE A 19 6.25 -9.43 -6.01
N LEU A 20 5.54 -10.57 -6.08
CA LEU A 20 5.80 -11.67 -5.16
C LEU A 20 7.20 -12.25 -5.34
N ASP A 21 7.70 -12.33 -6.58
CA ASP A 21 9.06 -12.79 -6.88
C ASP A 21 10.10 -11.83 -6.30
N ALA A 22 9.89 -10.51 -6.42
CA ALA A 22 10.76 -9.53 -5.80
C ALA A 22 10.73 -9.59 -4.26
N PHE A 23 9.58 -9.87 -3.65
CA PHE A 23 9.40 -9.99 -2.19
C PHE A 23 9.71 -11.40 -1.64
N GLY A 24 10.50 -12.20 -2.37
CA GLY A 24 11.06 -13.44 -1.84
C GLY A 24 10.11 -14.63 -1.86
N ARG A 25 9.06 -14.61 -2.70
CA ARG A 25 8.23 -15.81 -2.92
C ARG A 25 9.12 -16.98 -3.35
N PRO A 26 9.18 -18.07 -2.55
CA PRO A 26 9.99 -19.23 -2.91
C PRO A 26 9.35 -19.96 -4.08
N ARG A 27 10.18 -20.49 -4.98
CA ARG A 27 9.72 -21.31 -6.11
C ARG A 27 9.20 -22.67 -5.65
N ARG A 28 9.48 -23.07 -4.40
CA ARG A 28 9.09 -24.34 -3.78
C ARG A 28 9.67 -25.54 -4.52
N VAL A 29 10.89 -25.39 -5.05
CA VAL A 29 11.62 -26.47 -5.74
C VAL A 29 12.37 -27.33 -4.72
N ILE A 30 12.77 -26.72 -3.60
CA ILE A 30 13.53 -27.35 -2.53
C ILE A 30 12.85 -27.02 -1.18
N THR A 31 12.80 -27.97 -0.26
CA THR A 31 12.24 -27.80 1.08
C THR A 31 13.13 -27.02 2.06
N CYS A 32 14.31 -26.56 1.64
CA CYS A 32 15.19 -25.78 2.54
C CYS A 32 14.67 -24.34 2.72
N GLU A 33 14.73 -23.85 3.95
CA GLU A 33 14.58 -22.43 4.30
C GLU A 33 15.56 -21.51 3.55
N CYS A 34 16.69 -22.09 3.08
CA CYS A 34 17.69 -21.47 2.22
C CYS A 34 17.13 -20.81 0.92
N GLU A 35 15.96 -21.21 0.42
CA GLU A 35 15.32 -20.56 -0.74
C GLU A 35 14.80 -19.16 -0.41
N ARG A 36 14.65 -18.83 0.88
CA ARG A 36 14.19 -17.53 1.36
C ARG A 36 15.40 -16.68 1.70
N SER A 37 15.47 -15.51 1.07
CA SER A 37 16.49 -14.51 1.37
C SER A 37 15.83 -13.35 2.10
N ASP A 38 16.27 -13.11 3.33
CA ASP A 38 15.84 -11.97 4.15
C ASP A 38 16.64 -10.69 3.82
N THR A 39 17.54 -10.75 2.82
CA THR A 39 18.33 -9.58 2.43
C THR A 39 17.47 -8.58 1.66
N PRO A 40 17.38 -7.33 2.11
CA PRO A 40 16.63 -6.29 1.41
C PRO A 40 17.28 -6.03 0.05
N SER A 41 16.48 -6.10 -1.01
CA SER A 41 16.93 -5.88 -2.40
C SER A 41 16.61 -4.47 -2.87
N MET A 42 17.52 -3.84 -3.61
CA MET A 42 17.26 -2.57 -4.29
C MET A 42 16.01 -2.64 -5.17
N THR A 43 15.72 -3.80 -5.76
CA THR A 43 14.52 -4.03 -6.58
C THR A 43 13.24 -3.97 -5.74
N GLN A 44 13.25 -4.45 -4.49
CA GLN A 44 12.12 -4.33 -3.57
C GLN A 44 11.87 -2.87 -3.19
N ALA A 45 12.95 -2.13 -2.88
CA ALA A 45 12.85 -0.70 -2.58
C ALA A 45 12.31 0.10 -3.78
N LEU A 46 12.78 -0.19 -5.00
CA LEU A 46 12.28 0.46 -6.22
C LEU A 46 10.81 0.15 -6.49
N LEU A 47 10.37 -1.10 -6.26
CA LEU A 47 8.96 -1.49 -6.41
C LEU A 47 8.05 -0.82 -5.36
N MET A 48 8.57 -0.53 -4.17
CA MET A 48 7.84 0.22 -3.14
C MET A 48 7.79 1.72 -3.42
N ILE A 49 8.93 2.32 -3.77
CA ILE A 49 9.06 3.77 -3.94
C ILE A 49 8.47 4.23 -5.27
N SER A 50 8.66 3.43 -6.33
CA SER A 50 8.38 3.85 -7.71
C SER A 50 7.66 2.80 -8.55
N GLY A 51 7.27 1.66 -7.95
CA GLY A 51 6.63 0.59 -8.70
C GLY A 51 5.25 0.99 -9.21
N GLY A 52 5.02 0.82 -10.51
CA GLY A 52 3.71 1.10 -11.13
C GLY A 52 2.56 0.27 -10.54
N LEU A 53 2.84 -0.81 -9.81
CA LEU A 53 1.83 -1.61 -9.11
C LEU A 53 1.18 -0.84 -7.94
N LEU A 54 1.99 -0.15 -7.14
CA LEU A 54 1.52 0.59 -5.96
C LEU A 54 0.67 1.77 -6.38
N ASN A 55 1.15 2.56 -7.35
CA ASN A 55 0.40 3.66 -7.92
C ASN A 55 -0.95 3.18 -8.51
N ARG A 56 -0.97 2.10 -9.30
CA ARG A 56 -2.23 1.52 -9.82
C ARG A 56 -3.20 1.05 -8.73
N LYS A 57 -2.70 0.58 -7.60
CA LYS A 57 -3.54 0.12 -6.48
C LYS A 57 -4.11 1.28 -5.68
N VAL A 58 -3.34 2.35 -5.52
CA VAL A 58 -3.75 3.57 -4.83
C VAL A 58 -4.82 4.32 -5.66
N SER A 59 -4.59 4.44 -6.98
CA SER A 59 -5.48 5.12 -7.93
C SER A 59 -6.61 4.27 -8.51
N ASP A 60 -6.83 3.05 -8.00
CA ASP A 60 -7.90 2.18 -8.49
C ASP A 60 -9.28 2.82 -8.25
N GLY A 61 -10.10 2.97 -9.30
CA GLY A 61 -11.46 3.53 -9.22
C GLY A 61 -12.46 2.72 -8.38
N ASN A 62 -12.11 1.48 -8.02
CA ASN A 62 -12.78 0.63 -7.04
C ASN A 62 -12.01 0.49 -5.72
N GLY A 63 -10.90 1.21 -5.61
CA GLY A 63 -10.03 1.30 -4.44
C GLY A 63 -10.68 2.00 -3.26
N ARG A 64 -9.99 2.00 -2.12
CA ARG A 64 -10.52 2.55 -0.86
C ARG A 64 -10.79 4.05 -0.96
N ILE A 65 -9.85 4.81 -1.52
CA ILE A 65 -9.97 6.26 -1.69
C ILE A 65 -11.17 6.59 -2.58
N ALA A 66 -11.26 5.96 -3.75
CA ALA A 66 -12.38 6.17 -4.67
C ALA A 66 -13.75 5.88 -4.01
N LYS A 67 -13.84 4.88 -3.12
CA LYS A 67 -15.08 4.58 -2.36
C LYS A 67 -15.39 5.66 -1.32
N LEU A 68 -14.38 6.13 -0.57
CA LEU A 68 -14.54 7.17 0.45
C LEU A 68 -14.94 8.52 -0.17
N VAL A 69 -14.32 8.87 -1.30
CA VAL A 69 -14.66 10.08 -2.07
C VAL A 69 -16.09 9.97 -2.62
N LYS A 70 -16.47 8.84 -3.22
CA LYS A 70 -17.86 8.61 -3.69
C LYS A 70 -18.90 8.67 -2.58
N ALA A 71 -18.53 8.29 -1.36
CA ALA A 71 -19.40 8.33 -0.18
C ALA A 71 -19.49 9.72 0.47
N ASN A 72 -18.80 10.75 -0.06
CA ASN A 72 -18.70 12.09 0.54
C ASN A 72 -18.30 12.04 2.02
N THR A 73 -17.40 11.11 2.38
CA THR A 73 -16.89 11.00 3.74
C THR A 73 -16.11 12.28 4.11
N PRO A 74 -16.31 12.86 5.32
CA PRO A 74 -15.61 14.07 5.72
C PRO A 74 -14.10 13.83 5.77
N ALA A 75 -13.32 14.84 5.39
CA ALA A 75 -11.87 14.74 5.25
C ALA A 75 -11.17 14.20 6.51
N ASP A 76 -11.64 14.61 7.70
CA ASP A 76 -11.15 14.12 8.98
C ASP A 76 -11.24 12.60 9.14
N GLN A 77 -12.35 12.01 8.69
CA GLN A 77 -12.57 10.56 8.77
C GLN A 77 -11.78 9.83 7.69
N VAL A 78 -11.61 10.43 6.51
CA VAL A 78 -10.75 9.88 5.46
C VAL A 78 -9.31 9.78 5.96
N VAL A 79 -8.78 10.83 6.57
CA VAL A 79 -7.43 10.82 7.15
C VAL A 79 -7.31 9.73 8.23
N ASP A 80 -8.26 9.64 9.16
CA ASP A 80 -8.24 8.61 10.21
C ASP A 80 -8.23 7.19 9.61
N GLU A 81 -9.04 6.94 8.59
CA GLU A 81 -9.11 5.65 7.90
C GLU A 81 -7.81 5.32 7.16
N LEU A 82 -7.16 6.32 6.54
CA LEU A 82 -5.88 6.14 5.84
C LEU A 82 -4.73 5.82 6.81
N PHE A 83 -4.70 6.45 7.98
CA PHE A 83 -3.75 6.12 9.05
C PHE A 83 -3.98 4.71 9.59
N LEU A 84 -5.24 4.33 9.85
CA LEU A 84 -5.57 2.99 10.33
C LEU A 84 -5.20 1.91 9.32
N CYS A 85 -5.36 2.19 8.02
CA CYS A 85 -5.08 1.19 6.99
C CYS A 85 -3.59 1.01 6.68
N SER A 86 -2.78 2.02 6.94
CA SER A 86 -1.34 2.01 6.68
C SER A 86 -0.55 1.70 7.95
N LEU A 87 -0.74 2.47 9.01
CA LEU A 87 0.06 2.43 10.24
C LEU A 87 -0.64 1.69 11.39
N SER A 88 -1.86 1.18 11.19
CA SER A 88 -2.64 0.46 12.22
C SER A 88 -2.87 1.26 13.51
N ARG A 89 -2.81 2.60 13.44
CA ARG A 89 -3.06 3.53 14.55
C ARG A 89 -3.87 4.73 14.08
N ARG A 90 -4.40 5.51 15.01
CA ARG A 90 -4.98 6.82 14.70
C ARG A 90 -3.88 7.89 14.59
N PRO A 91 -4.09 8.95 13.79
CA PRO A 91 -3.15 10.07 13.73
C PRO A 91 -3.15 10.83 15.07
N THR A 92 -2.01 11.45 15.40
CA THR A 92 -2.00 12.49 16.44
C THR A 92 -2.68 13.76 15.94
N PRO A 93 -3.09 14.69 16.83
CA PRO A 93 -3.70 15.95 16.42
C PRO A 93 -2.82 16.76 15.46
N GLU A 94 -1.50 16.76 15.68
CA GLU A 94 -0.52 17.47 14.86
C GLU A 94 -0.41 16.84 13.47
N GLU A 95 -0.31 15.50 13.40
CA GLU A 95 -0.27 14.75 12.14
C GLU A 95 -1.53 14.96 11.32
N LYS A 96 -2.69 14.93 11.99
CA LYS A 96 -3.99 15.14 11.34
C LYS A 96 -4.09 16.54 10.75
N GLN A 97 -3.66 17.55 11.50
CA GLN A 97 -3.68 18.94 11.02
C GLN A 97 -2.74 19.13 9.82
N ALA A 98 -1.54 18.56 9.86
CA ALA A 98 -0.59 18.59 8.75
C ALA A 98 -1.15 17.89 7.50
N ALA A 99 -1.74 16.70 7.67
CA ALA A 99 -2.34 15.94 6.58
C ALA A 99 -3.47 16.72 5.89
N LEU A 100 -4.38 17.32 6.66
CA LEU A 100 -5.48 18.12 6.11
C LEU A 100 -4.98 19.36 5.37
N ALA A 101 -3.93 20.02 5.89
CA ALA A 101 -3.32 21.16 5.24
C ALA A 101 -2.68 20.77 3.89
N GLU A 102 -1.99 19.64 3.83
CA GLU A 102 -1.37 19.13 2.60
C GLU A 102 -2.42 18.72 1.57
N ILE A 103 -3.44 17.97 1.96
CA ILE A 103 -4.55 17.54 1.07
C ILE A 103 -5.28 18.76 0.49
N ALA A 104 -5.42 19.84 1.26
CA ALA A 104 -6.07 21.07 0.79
C ALA A 104 -5.27 21.82 -0.29
N THR A 105 -3.97 21.52 -0.47
CA THR A 105 -3.17 22.12 -1.56
C THR A 105 -3.42 21.47 -2.92
N ALA A 106 -3.98 20.26 -2.94
CA ALA A 106 -4.27 19.55 -4.17
C ALA A 106 -5.48 20.16 -4.89
N SER A 107 -5.38 20.31 -6.22
CA SER A 107 -6.48 20.82 -7.04
C SER A 107 -7.64 19.83 -7.15
N ASN A 108 -7.35 18.54 -7.03
CA ASN A 108 -8.31 17.45 -7.02
C ASN A 108 -8.26 16.75 -5.66
N PRO A 109 -9.39 16.70 -4.90
CA PRO A 109 -9.43 16.04 -3.60
C PRO A 109 -9.01 14.57 -3.66
N GLN A 110 -9.36 13.87 -4.75
CA GLN A 110 -9.00 12.47 -4.90
C GLN A 110 -7.49 12.28 -5.04
N GLU A 111 -6.83 13.10 -5.87
CA GLU A 111 -5.37 13.09 -6.03
C GLU A 111 -4.67 13.42 -4.71
N GLY A 112 -5.18 14.40 -3.95
CA GLY A 112 -4.63 14.73 -2.64
C GLY A 112 -4.66 13.55 -1.64
N TYR A 113 -5.74 12.77 -1.63
CA TYR A 113 -5.80 11.56 -0.80
C TYR A 113 -4.91 10.42 -1.32
N GLU A 114 -4.76 10.30 -2.64
CA GLU A 114 -3.88 9.30 -3.27
C GLU A 114 -2.41 9.59 -2.96
N ASP A 115 -1.99 10.85 -3.10
CA ASP A 115 -0.65 11.31 -2.76
C ASP A 115 -0.39 11.14 -1.26
N PHE A 116 -1.36 11.50 -0.41
CA PHE A 116 -1.22 11.33 1.04
C PHE A 116 -1.05 9.84 1.43
N LEU A 117 -1.84 8.94 0.84
CA LEU A 117 -1.67 7.50 1.06
C LEU A 117 -0.31 7.01 0.56
N TRP A 118 0.15 7.49 -0.60
CA TRP A 118 1.48 7.15 -1.10
C TRP A 118 2.58 7.62 -0.15
N THR A 119 2.46 8.82 0.43
CA THR A 119 3.38 9.34 1.45
C THR A 119 3.41 8.43 2.67
N LEU A 120 2.25 8.03 3.21
CA LEU A 120 2.16 7.11 4.36
C LEU A 120 2.88 5.78 4.10
N LEU A 121 2.67 5.19 2.92
CA LEU A 121 3.31 3.92 2.52
C LEU A 121 4.83 4.04 2.32
N ASN A 122 5.34 5.25 2.13
CA ASN A 122 6.77 5.53 1.99
C ASN A 122 7.42 6.05 3.27
N THR A 123 6.67 6.20 4.37
CA THR A 123 7.24 6.58 5.66
C THR A 123 8.17 5.49 6.21
N ARG A 124 9.17 5.90 7.00
CA ARG A 124 10.01 4.96 7.75
C ARG A 124 9.19 4.11 8.73
N GLU A 125 8.15 4.69 9.32
CA GLU A 125 7.24 3.97 10.20
C GLU A 125 6.59 2.79 9.45
N PHE A 126 6.05 3.02 8.26
CA PHE A 126 5.47 1.93 7.47
C PHE A 126 6.51 0.90 7.01
N GLN A 127 7.71 1.34 6.63
CA GLN A 127 8.74 0.46 6.07
C GLN A 127 9.45 -0.42 7.10
N PHE A 128 9.62 0.07 8.34
CA PHE A 128 10.50 -0.58 9.33
C PHE A 128 9.79 -1.01 10.62
N ASN A 129 8.52 -0.63 10.81
CA ASN A 129 7.76 -0.99 12.01
C ASN A 129 6.92 -2.27 11.74
N HIS A 130 7.62 -3.36 11.38
CA HIS A 130 7.13 -4.74 11.27
C HIS A 130 7.91 -5.62 12.24
#